data_AF-A0A9K3PDM7-F1
#
_entry.id   AF-A0A9K3PDM7-F1
#
_cell.length_a   1.000
_cell.length_b   1.000
_cell.length_c   1.000
_cell.angle_alpha   90.00
_cell.angle_beta   90.00
_cell.angle_gamma   90.00
#
_symmetry.space_group_name_H-M   'P 1'
#
loop_
_entity.id
_entity.type
_entity.pdbx_description
1 polymer ?
#
loop_
_entity_poly.entity_id
_entity_poly.type
_entity_poly.pdbx_seq_one_letter_code
_entity_poly.pdbx_strand_id
1 'polypeptide(L)'
;MVINSSSFLTKIKKLLPSTDSILTRLLRWTKHVGENQTPVVERGLAWTTVAVFTIRYIVDYIKLNRRMAVLRRHPEQWWCHPIPICTIAHTRAELNVPLIERWHRLIRALEEAVRTKRNFPTESRGTITLSSKELLAWSDTEWITLVQSSLPMRREMSYIMRSLATNDCNKAISVSCETSASDGIPNDGALPFSEVIPILKRLWPRFLEFPPHIRHPNRSNDPFQIAVIVPIYKERIETIRKTLLCALSNCHGSPQGIQIIIVHADSAETTNDDGHGLCESLKNQLSMSCPKKSTTITNHALDSTTWGGLEVIILPSTSTCSTNGGRGRTLNAGIEHAQAPILTFLHADTLVPDGWDVQIQEALFPSQNNNKNDGLKIFPQACAFTMGIDMDAAVCWETPGLLCAQWQGVLRCHCGLPYGDSVLSFTKSTLEYIGRYPEQPLMEDYEVMDWLRVRSMVLRDETNTPTEGLVLLKGQAKCSPRRWQKYGVAHTSLVNAICIHRYNHLGVPAEELFDFYYKEPQQQGECTTLKK
;
A
#
# COMPACT_ATOMS: atom_id res chain seq x y z
N MET A 1 1.47 20.63 39.13
CA MET A 1 0.47 19.62 39.58
C MET A 1 0.15 18.72 38.38
N VAL A 2 0.96 17.68 38.17
CA VAL A 2 0.86 16.76 37.04
C VAL A 2 -0.20 15.72 37.41
N ILE A 3 -1.39 15.82 36.81
CA ILE A 3 -2.43 14.81 37.01
C ILE A 3 -1.94 13.52 36.34
N ASN A 4 -1.72 12.50 37.17
CA ASN A 4 -1.28 11.18 36.78
C ASN A 4 -2.37 10.50 35.93
N SER A 5 -2.24 10.63 34.60
CA SER A 5 -3.23 10.26 33.59
C SER A 5 -3.54 8.75 33.53
N SER A 6 -2.69 7.91 34.13
CA SER A 6 -2.89 6.46 34.20
C SER A 6 -4.04 6.07 35.14
N SER A 7 -4.20 6.74 36.28
CA SER A 7 -5.23 6.44 37.29
C SER A 7 -6.64 6.86 36.83
N PHE A 8 -6.74 7.99 36.12
CA PHE A 8 -8.00 8.52 35.60
C PHE A 8 -8.54 7.69 34.43
N LEU A 9 -7.67 7.29 33.49
CA LEU A 9 -8.04 6.42 32.36
C LEU A 9 -8.43 5.00 32.82
N THR A 10 -7.80 4.49 33.89
CA THR A 10 -8.11 3.16 34.45
C THR A 10 -9.46 3.15 35.18
N LYS A 11 -9.84 4.26 35.83
CA LYS A 11 -11.17 4.42 36.45
C LYS A 11 -12.29 4.62 35.40
N ILE A 12 -12.01 5.31 34.30
CA ILE A 12 -12.95 5.45 33.17
C ILE A 12 -13.20 4.11 32.47
N LYS A 13 -12.17 3.25 32.32
CA LYS A 13 -12.32 1.87 31.79
C LYS A 13 -13.26 0.97 32.59
N LYS A 14 -13.47 1.23 33.88
CA LYS A 14 -14.39 0.46 34.74
C LYS A 14 -15.85 0.93 34.68
N LEU A 15 -16.13 2.10 34.12
CA LEU A 15 -17.46 2.72 34.07
C LEU A 15 -18.09 2.71 32.67
N LEU A 16 -17.32 2.38 31.63
CA LEU A 16 -17.80 2.23 30.26
C LEU A 16 -18.08 0.74 30.00
N PRO A 17 -19.23 0.35 29.42
CA PRO A 17 -19.35 -0.98 28.81
C PRO A 17 -18.18 -1.18 27.86
N SER A 18 -17.71 -2.42 27.69
CA SER A 18 -16.55 -2.75 26.83
C SER A 18 -16.57 -1.87 25.58
N THR A 19 -15.45 -1.23 25.26
CA THR A 19 -15.35 -0.27 24.15
C THR A 19 -15.95 -0.79 22.85
N ASP A 20 -15.96 -2.11 22.67
CA ASP A 20 -16.59 -2.83 21.57
C ASP A 20 -18.11 -2.68 21.53
N SER A 21 -18.81 -2.62 22.67
CA SER A 21 -20.26 -2.45 22.75
C SER A 21 -20.72 -1.06 22.28
N ILE A 22 -19.99 -0.01 22.67
CA ILE A 22 -20.30 1.37 22.24
C ILE A 22 -20.00 1.55 20.75
N LEU A 23 -18.84 1.08 20.29
CA LEU A 23 -18.44 1.17 18.89
C LEU A 23 -19.42 0.43 17.98
N THR A 24 -19.85 -0.78 18.39
CA THR A 24 -20.83 -1.58 17.66
C THR A 24 -22.21 -0.90 17.61
N ARG A 25 -22.63 -0.25 18.70
CA ARG A 25 -23.86 0.56 18.71
C ARG A 25 -23.76 1.77 17.78
N LEU A 26 -22.61 2.46 17.77
CA LEU A 26 -22.36 3.61 16.91
C LEU A 26 -22.34 3.22 15.43
N LEU A 27 -21.69 2.11 15.07
CA LEU A 27 -21.68 1.57 13.71
C LEU A 27 -23.10 1.21 13.24
N ARG A 28 -23.87 0.49 14.07
CA ARG A 28 -25.27 0.17 13.75
C ARG A 28 -26.13 1.41 13.57
N TRP A 29 -25.97 2.41 14.43
CA TRP A 29 -26.74 3.64 14.36
C TRP A 29 -26.39 4.46 13.13
N THR A 30 -25.10 4.70 12.86
CA THR A 30 -24.67 5.45 11.66
C THR A 30 -25.07 4.76 10.36
N LYS A 31 -25.02 3.41 10.31
CA LYS A 31 -25.53 2.63 9.18
C LYS A 31 -27.04 2.81 9.00
N HIS A 32 -27.81 2.68 10.08
CA HIS A 32 -29.26 2.87 10.06
C HIS A 32 -29.66 4.28 9.60
N VAL A 33 -28.95 5.33 10.05
CA VAL A 33 -29.17 6.71 9.58
C VAL A 33 -28.89 6.84 8.08
N GLY A 34 -27.81 6.22 7.60
CA GLY A 34 -27.44 6.22 6.19
C GLY A 34 -28.46 5.51 5.29
N GLU A 35 -28.88 4.30 5.68
CA GLU A 35 -29.81 3.47 4.92
C GLU A 35 -31.23 4.05 4.87
N ASN A 36 -31.67 4.71 5.95
CA ASN A 36 -32.99 5.38 5.98
C ASN A 36 -32.95 6.80 5.43
N GLN A 37 -31.82 7.23 4.86
CA GLN A 37 -31.66 8.52 4.18
C GLN A 37 -32.19 9.71 5.00
N THR A 38 -31.94 9.77 6.31
CA THR A 38 -32.37 10.92 7.14
C THR A 38 -31.41 12.09 6.93
N PRO A 39 -31.65 13.04 6.00
CA PRO A 39 -30.56 13.80 5.38
C PRO A 39 -29.92 14.79 6.37
N VAL A 40 -30.72 15.38 7.26
CA VAL A 40 -30.25 16.35 8.26
C VAL A 40 -29.34 15.66 9.29
N VAL A 41 -29.77 14.51 9.81
CA VAL A 41 -29.01 13.74 10.81
C VAL A 41 -27.75 13.16 10.18
N GLU A 42 -27.87 12.61 8.97
CA GLU A 42 -26.74 12.07 8.20
C GLU A 42 -25.69 13.14 7.96
N ARG A 43 -26.08 14.34 7.50
CA ARG A 43 -25.18 15.47 7.28
C ARG A 43 -24.43 15.86 8.55
N GLY A 44 -25.16 16.03 9.65
CA GLY A 44 -24.55 16.37 10.94
C GLY A 44 -23.53 15.32 11.39
N LEU A 45 -23.89 14.04 11.27
CA LEU A 45 -23.01 12.93 11.63
C LEU A 45 -21.80 12.81 10.69
N ALA A 46 -21.99 12.99 9.39
CA ALA A 46 -20.93 12.89 8.40
C ALA A 46 -19.85 13.94 8.65
N TRP A 47 -20.26 15.22 8.76
CA TRP A 47 -19.34 16.31 9.05
C TRP A 47 -18.66 16.16 10.41
N THR A 48 -19.39 15.77 11.46
CA THR A 48 -18.79 15.55 12.79
C THR A 48 -17.76 14.42 12.75
N THR A 49 -18.12 13.30 12.13
CA THR A 49 -17.26 12.11 12.01
C THR A 49 -15.99 12.45 11.23
N VAL A 50 -16.14 13.07 10.06
CA VAL A 50 -15.02 13.48 9.21
C VAL A 50 -14.13 14.50 9.91
N ALA A 51 -14.70 15.50 10.59
CA ALA A 51 -13.92 16.51 11.32
C ALA A 51 -13.08 15.88 12.44
N VAL A 52 -13.68 15.00 13.27
CA VAL A 52 -12.97 14.31 14.36
C VAL A 52 -11.80 13.48 13.83
N PHE A 53 -12.03 12.67 12.80
CA PHE A 53 -10.97 11.84 12.24
C PHE A 53 -9.93 12.63 11.46
N THR A 54 -10.32 13.75 10.86
CA THR A 54 -9.38 14.67 10.22
C THR A 54 -8.46 15.34 11.25
N ILE A 55 -9.00 15.83 12.36
CA ILE A 55 -8.20 16.39 13.46
C ILE A 55 -7.23 15.34 13.99
N ARG A 56 -7.72 14.12 14.24
CA ARG A 56 -6.88 12.99 14.66
C ARG A 56 -5.76 12.72 13.66
N TYR A 57 -6.08 12.70 12.37
CA TYR A 57 -5.12 12.47 11.30
C TYR A 57 -4.03 13.56 11.25
N ILE A 58 -4.40 14.84 11.34
CA ILE A 58 -3.45 15.96 11.40
C ILE A 58 -2.55 15.84 12.63
N VAL A 59 -3.11 15.52 13.80
CA VAL A 59 -2.33 15.33 15.03
C VAL A 59 -1.33 14.19 14.88
N ASP A 60 -1.75 13.06 14.33
CA ASP A 60 -0.88 11.90 14.13
C ASP A 60 0.22 12.20 13.08
N TYR A 61 -0.11 12.94 12.01
CA TYR A 61 0.86 13.43 11.03
C TYR A 61 1.91 14.36 11.67
N ILE A 62 1.49 15.34 12.47
CA ILE A 62 2.42 16.25 13.16
C ILE A 62 3.32 15.47 14.13
N LYS A 63 2.76 14.53 14.89
CA LYS A 63 3.53 13.67 15.80
C LYS A 63 4.55 12.82 15.04
N LEU A 64 4.14 12.21 13.93
CA LEU A 64 5.01 11.41 13.08
C LEU A 64 6.16 12.26 12.52
N ASN A 65 5.84 13.41 11.92
CA ASN A 65 6.83 14.31 11.34
C ASN A 65 7.85 14.80 12.39
N ARG A 66 7.40 15.11 13.62
CA ARG A 66 8.30 15.46 14.74
C ARG A 66 9.22 14.31 15.12
N ARG A 67 8.71 13.08 15.20
CA ARG A 67 9.52 11.88 15.49
C ARG A 67 10.56 11.64 14.40
N MET A 68 10.16 11.72 13.13
CA MET A 68 11.06 11.56 11.98
C MET A 68 12.14 12.65 11.94
N ALA A 69 11.79 13.89 12.31
CA ALA A 69 12.76 14.97 12.44
C ALA A 69 13.81 14.74 13.54
N VAL A 70 13.42 14.09 14.65
CA VAL A 70 14.36 13.68 15.72
C VAL A 70 15.28 12.56 15.22
N LEU A 71 14.73 11.50 14.62
CA LEU A 71 15.51 10.39 14.07
C LEU A 71 16.55 10.88 13.06
N ARG A 72 16.19 11.82 12.19
CA ARG A 72 17.12 12.40 11.21
C ARG A 72 18.35 13.06 11.84
N ARG A 73 18.22 13.65 13.04
CA ARG A 73 19.36 14.25 13.77
C ARG A 73 20.24 13.22 14.46
N HIS A 74 19.74 12.00 14.61
CA HIS A 74 20.39 10.89 15.31
C HIS A 74 20.43 9.63 14.42
N PRO A 75 21.19 9.61 13.30
CA PRO A 75 21.34 8.44 12.43
C PRO A 75 21.65 7.13 13.17
N GLU A 76 22.42 7.23 14.25
CA GLU A 76 22.78 6.13 15.14
C GLU A 76 21.59 5.49 15.89
N GLN A 77 20.44 6.16 15.91
CA GLN A 77 19.20 5.70 16.55
C GLN A 77 18.11 5.28 15.56
N TRP A 78 18.39 5.22 14.25
CA TRP A 78 17.39 4.86 13.23
C TRP A 78 16.78 3.48 13.45
N TRP A 79 17.50 2.58 14.12
CA TRP A 79 17.02 1.26 14.47
C TRP A 79 15.98 1.24 15.60
N CYS A 80 15.83 2.31 16.39
CA CYS A 80 14.81 2.41 17.45
C CYS A 80 13.40 2.58 16.88
N HIS A 81 13.30 3.10 15.66
CA HIS A 81 12.07 3.25 14.90
C HIS A 81 12.35 2.86 13.44
N PRO A 82 12.61 1.57 13.19
CA PRO A 82 13.14 1.13 11.91
C PRO A 82 12.06 1.29 10.85
N ILE A 83 12.34 2.18 9.90
CA ILE A 83 11.63 2.20 8.62
C ILE A 83 11.96 0.86 7.94
N PRO A 84 10.97 0.07 7.51
CA PRO A 84 11.23 -1.14 6.75
C PRO A 84 12.06 -0.84 5.50
N ILE A 85 12.92 -1.78 5.10
CA ILE A 85 13.74 -1.64 3.89
C ILE A 85 12.89 -1.86 2.63
N CYS A 86 11.80 -2.60 2.76
CA CYS A 86 10.82 -2.94 1.75
C CYS A 86 9.42 -2.92 2.35
N THR A 87 8.39 -3.07 1.52
CA THR A 87 7.02 -3.26 2.00
C THR A 87 6.94 -4.61 2.73
N ILE A 88 6.14 -4.67 3.80
CA ILE A 88 5.95 -5.91 4.58
C ILE A 88 4.47 -6.21 4.72
N ALA A 89 4.12 -7.49 4.74
CA ALA A 89 2.75 -7.91 4.89
C ALA A 89 2.34 -7.97 6.36
N HIS A 90 1.11 -7.54 6.64
CA HIS A 90 0.47 -7.63 7.94
C HIS A 90 -0.57 -8.75 7.94
N THR A 91 -0.20 -9.91 7.39
CA THR A 91 -1.06 -11.11 7.42
C THR A 91 -0.93 -11.81 8.75
N ARG A 92 -1.94 -12.58 9.14
CA ARG A 92 -1.87 -13.40 10.36
C ARG A 92 -0.71 -14.40 10.30
N ALA A 93 -0.45 -14.94 9.11
CA ALA A 93 0.65 -15.87 8.87
C ALA A 93 2.02 -15.22 9.16
N GLU A 94 2.21 -13.96 8.76
CA GLU A 94 3.46 -13.23 9.01
C GLU A 94 3.55 -12.70 10.45
N LEU A 95 2.50 -12.08 10.98
CA LEU A 95 2.56 -11.47 12.32
C LEU A 95 2.80 -12.51 13.44
N ASN A 96 2.44 -13.77 13.23
CA ASN A 96 2.62 -14.85 14.20
C ASN A 96 3.96 -15.58 14.10
N VAL A 97 4.83 -15.26 13.13
CA VAL A 97 6.14 -15.92 13.00
C VAL A 97 7.04 -15.51 14.18
N PRO A 98 7.52 -16.45 15.02
CA PRO A 98 8.41 -16.15 16.13
C PRO A 98 9.75 -15.57 15.65
N LEU A 99 10.37 -14.72 16.48
CA LEU A 99 11.66 -14.08 16.15
C LEU A 99 12.76 -15.09 15.78
N ILE A 100 12.80 -16.23 16.47
CA ILE A 100 13.73 -17.34 16.18
C ILE A 100 13.55 -17.90 14.76
N GLU A 101 12.31 -18.07 14.31
CA GLU A 101 12.04 -18.58 12.97
C GLU A 101 12.38 -17.53 11.90
N ARG A 102 12.14 -16.24 12.18
CA ARG A 102 12.59 -15.14 11.32
C ARG A 102 14.11 -15.10 11.18
N TRP A 103 14.82 -15.38 12.27
CA TRP A 103 16.27 -15.50 12.25
C TRP A 103 16.74 -16.63 11.32
N HIS A 104 16.14 -17.81 11.41
CA HIS A 104 16.47 -18.91 10.51
C HIS A 104 16.14 -18.57 9.04
N ARG A 105 15.02 -17.89 8.77
CA ARG A 105 14.67 -17.41 7.43
C ARG A 105 15.71 -16.41 6.90
N LEU A 106 16.20 -15.50 7.75
CA LEU A 106 17.25 -14.56 7.38
C LEU A 106 18.56 -15.27 7.04
N ILE A 107 18.98 -16.27 7.84
CA ILE A 107 20.19 -17.06 7.57
C ILE A 107 20.05 -17.76 6.20
N ARG A 108 18.92 -18.44 5.94
CA ARG A 108 18.67 -19.09 4.64
C ARG A 108 18.73 -18.09 3.48
N ALA A 109 18.12 -16.91 3.65
CA ALA A 109 18.11 -15.86 2.64
C ALA A 109 19.51 -15.29 2.37
N LEU A 110 20.35 -15.22 3.40
CA LEU A 110 21.73 -14.77 3.33
C LEU A 110 22.62 -15.82 2.64
N GLU A 111 22.52 -17.10 3.01
CA GLU A 111 23.23 -18.20 2.34
C GLU A 111 22.91 -18.24 0.84
N GLU A 112 21.64 -18.09 0.49
CA GLU A 112 21.17 -18.07 -0.90
C GLU A 112 21.68 -16.85 -1.68
N ALA A 113 21.70 -15.67 -1.05
CA ALA A 113 22.23 -14.46 -1.67
C ALA A 113 23.74 -14.59 -1.92
N VAL A 114 24.49 -15.18 -0.99
CA VAL A 114 25.93 -15.45 -1.17
C VAL A 114 26.17 -16.46 -2.28
N ARG A 115 25.35 -17.53 -2.33
CA ARG A 115 25.42 -18.55 -3.38
C ARG A 115 25.29 -17.94 -4.77
N THR A 116 24.29 -17.07 -4.92
CA THR A 116 24.01 -16.33 -6.17
C THR A 116 25.19 -15.42 -6.52
N LYS A 117 25.71 -14.66 -5.56
CA LYS A 117 26.85 -13.74 -5.78
C LYS A 117 28.14 -14.46 -6.19
N ARG A 118 28.36 -15.69 -5.69
CA ARG A 118 29.55 -16.51 -6.00
C ARG A 118 29.41 -17.35 -7.28
N ASN A 119 28.30 -17.22 -8.02
CA ASN A 119 28.01 -18.00 -9.23
C ASN A 119 28.12 -19.52 -9.03
N PHE A 120 27.72 -20.05 -7.87
CA PHE A 120 27.66 -21.50 -7.70
C PHE A 120 26.53 -22.10 -8.55
N PRO A 121 26.78 -23.15 -9.36
CA PRO A 121 25.74 -23.77 -10.18
C PRO A 121 24.60 -24.30 -9.31
N THR A 122 23.36 -24.10 -9.75
CA THR A 122 22.14 -24.46 -9.00
C THR A 122 22.05 -25.95 -8.65
N GLU A 123 22.79 -26.80 -9.37
CA GLU A 123 22.82 -28.25 -9.22
C GLU A 123 23.84 -28.77 -8.18
N SER A 124 24.76 -27.93 -7.68
CA SER A 124 25.64 -28.34 -6.59
C SER A 124 24.87 -28.29 -5.26
N ARG A 125 24.28 -29.43 -4.85
CA ARG A 125 23.58 -29.67 -3.57
C ARG A 125 24.49 -29.60 -2.31
N GLY A 126 25.55 -28.81 -2.33
CA GLY A 126 26.35 -28.54 -1.13
C GLY A 126 25.69 -27.47 -0.27
N THR A 127 25.43 -27.75 1.00
CA THR A 127 25.01 -26.73 1.97
C THR A 127 26.14 -25.71 2.12
N ILE A 128 25.92 -24.45 1.74
CA ILE A 128 26.86 -23.37 2.06
C ILE A 128 26.61 -23.00 3.52
N THR A 129 27.42 -23.55 4.42
CA THR A 129 27.48 -23.09 5.81
C THR A 129 28.42 -21.90 5.90
N LEU A 130 27.88 -20.71 6.09
CA LEU A 130 28.69 -19.51 6.32
C LEU A 130 29.23 -19.52 7.75
N SER A 131 30.55 -19.39 7.91
CA SER A 131 31.15 -19.27 9.24
C SER A 131 31.01 -17.86 9.80
N SER A 132 30.83 -17.69 11.12
CA SER A 132 30.77 -16.38 11.77
C SER A 132 31.98 -15.50 11.44
N LYS A 133 33.16 -16.14 11.34
CA LYS A 133 34.42 -15.47 11.00
C LYS A 133 34.42 -14.87 9.59
N GLU A 134 33.79 -15.54 8.63
CA GLU A 134 33.68 -15.07 7.25
C GLU A 134 32.73 -13.86 7.13
N LEU A 135 31.65 -13.86 7.90
CA LEU A 135 30.67 -12.77 7.90
C LEU A 135 31.13 -11.52 8.64
N LEU A 136 31.83 -11.70 9.76
CA LEU A 136 32.48 -10.60 10.47
C LEU A 136 33.61 -9.96 9.66
N ALA A 137 34.16 -10.68 8.67
CA ALA A 137 35.18 -10.16 7.76
C ALA A 137 34.59 -9.34 6.60
N TRP A 138 33.28 -9.39 6.35
CA TRP A 138 32.68 -8.61 5.27
C TRP A 138 32.74 -7.10 5.56
N SER A 139 33.08 -6.36 4.53
CA SER A 139 33.00 -4.91 4.50
C SER A 139 31.54 -4.42 4.53
N ASP A 140 31.33 -3.17 4.95
CA ASP A 140 30.01 -2.53 4.90
C ASP A 140 29.40 -2.55 3.49
N THR A 141 30.24 -2.35 2.47
CA THR A 141 29.81 -2.36 1.06
C THR A 141 29.32 -3.74 0.63
N GLU A 142 29.94 -4.82 1.11
CA GLU A 142 29.48 -6.19 0.83
C GLU A 142 28.12 -6.46 1.45
N TRP A 143 27.91 -6.05 2.71
CA TRP A 143 26.61 -6.13 3.38
C TRP A 143 25.53 -5.38 2.61
N ILE A 144 25.80 -4.13 2.25
CA ILE A 144 24.84 -3.28 1.51
C ILE A 144 24.50 -3.90 0.16
N THR A 145 25.51 -4.33 -0.60
CA THR A 145 25.30 -4.95 -1.91
C THR A 145 24.45 -6.21 -1.80
N LEU A 146 24.72 -7.06 -0.79
CA LEU A 146 23.99 -8.30 -0.59
C LEU A 146 22.52 -8.03 -0.23
N VAL A 147 22.28 -7.13 0.73
CA VAL A 147 20.92 -6.73 1.14
C VAL A 147 20.15 -6.13 -0.03
N GLN A 148 20.77 -5.24 -0.81
CA GLN A 148 20.15 -4.66 -2.00
C GLN A 148 19.79 -5.71 -3.06
N SER A 149 20.55 -6.80 -3.17
CA SER A 149 20.30 -7.88 -4.13
C SER A 149 19.21 -8.89 -3.72
N SER A 150 18.83 -8.95 -2.44
CA SER A 150 17.95 -10.00 -1.91
C SER A 150 16.70 -9.44 -1.25
N LEU A 151 15.55 -9.61 -1.89
CA LEU A 151 14.25 -9.24 -1.31
C LEU A 151 13.93 -10.05 -0.03
N PRO A 152 14.13 -11.39 0.02
CA PRO A 152 13.89 -12.15 1.25
C PRO A 152 14.71 -11.62 2.44
N MET A 153 15.99 -11.25 2.22
CA MET A 153 16.80 -10.64 3.28
C MET A 153 16.20 -9.32 3.77
N ARG A 154 15.84 -8.41 2.86
CA ARG A 154 15.24 -7.12 3.21
C ARG A 154 13.95 -7.27 4.00
N ARG A 155 13.11 -8.24 3.63
CA ARG A 155 11.86 -8.55 4.35
C ARG A 155 12.14 -9.06 5.76
N GLU A 156 12.93 -10.11 5.92
CA GLU A 156 13.20 -10.68 7.25
C GLU A 156 13.96 -9.71 8.17
N MET A 157 14.92 -8.96 7.64
CA MET A 157 15.58 -7.89 8.39
C MET A 157 14.57 -6.82 8.87
N SER A 158 13.63 -6.43 8.02
CA SER A 158 12.59 -5.45 8.37
C SER A 158 11.68 -5.96 9.50
N TYR A 159 11.29 -7.23 9.46
CA TYR A 159 10.52 -7.84 10.54
C TYR A 159 11.32 -7.95 11.84
N ILE A 160 12.55 -8.45 11.79
CA ILE A 160 13.42 -8.59 12.96
C ILE A 160 13.62 -7.23 13.64
N MET A 161 14.00 -6.19 12.88
CA MET A 161 14.22 -4.87 13.45
C MET A 161 12.94 -4.26 14.02
N ARG A 162 11.79 -4.45 13.35
CA ARG A 162 10.50 -4.03 13.90
C ARG A 162 10.22 -4.70 15.25
N SER A 163 10.42 -6.02 15.36
CA SER A 163 10.23 -6.76 16.61
C SER A 163 11.17 -6.29 17.73
N LEU A 164 12.44 -6.03 17.41
CA LEU A 164 13.41 -5.51 18.37
C LEU A 164 13.03 -4.11 18.87
N ALA A 165 12.57 -3.24 17.97
CA ALA A 165 12.14 -1.90 18.32
C ALA A 165 10.87 -1.88 19.19
N THR A 166 9.93 -2.81 18.97
CA THR A 166 8.70 -2.91 19.78
C THR A 166 8.93 -3.56 21.14
N ASN A 167 9.84 -4.52 21.21
CA ASN A 167 10.16 -5.23 22.46
C ASN A 167 11.09 -4.40 23.36
N ASP A 168 11.80 -3.40 22.81
CA ASP A 168 12.94 -2.80 23.49
C ASP A 168 13.09 -1.28 23.30
N CYS A 169 12.20 -0.54 23.96
CA CYS A 169 12.48 0.85 24.32
C CYS A 169 12.52 1.09 25.83
N ASN A 170 12.59 0.05 26.70
CA ASN A 170 12.92 0.21 28.13
C ASN A 170 13.09 -1.09 28.98
N LYS A 171 13.16 -2.32 28.42
CA LYS A 171 13.05 -3.53 29.29
C LYS A 171 13.99 -4.71 29.06
N ALA A 172 14.76 -4.81 27.98
CA ALA A 172 15.52 -6.03 27.67
C ALA A 172 17.05 -5.87 27.52
N ILE A 173 17.62 -4.71 27.85
CA ILE A 173 19.09 -4.53 27.91
C ILE A 173 19.65 -4.51 29.35
N SER A 174 18.80 -4.46 30.38
CA SER A 174 19.26 -4.48 31.79
C SER A 174 19.04 -5.81 32.53
N VAL A 175 18.66 -6.90 31.84
CA VAL A 175 18.41 -8.21 32.49
C VAL A 175 19.25 -9.35 31.90
N SER A 176 20.04 -9.13 30.85
CA SER A 176 20.73 -10.21 30.13
C SER A 176 22.26 -10.10 30.13
N CYS A 177 22.85 -9.57 31.21
CA CYS A 177 24.26 -9.86 31.56
C CYS A 177 24.41 -10.90 32.68
N GLU A 178 23.33 -11.33 33.34
CA GLU A 178 23.36 -12.35 34.37
C GLU A 178 22.13 -13.26 34.25
N THR A 179 22.05 -14.03 33.18
CA THR A 179 21.35 -15.33 33.13
C THR A 179 21.50 -15.90 31.72
N SER A 180 22.56 -16.66 31.53
CA SER A 180 22.56 -17.72 30.52
C SER A 180 21.32 -18.60 30.72
N ALA A 181 20.50 -18.76 29.67
CA ALA A 181 19.57 -19.87 29.41
C ALA A 181 18.03 -19.68 29.43
N SER A 182 17.42 -18.49 29.28
CA SER A 182 15.93 -18.43 29.21
C SER A 182 15.22 -17.56 28.17
N ASP A 183 15.89 -16.82 27.28
CA ASP A 183 15.21 -16.04 26.25
C ASP A 183 15.68 -16.43 24.85
N GLY A 184 14.96 -17.36 24.20
CA GLY A 184 14.73 -17.55 22.74
C GLY A 184 15.82 -17.26 21.69
N ILE A 185 17.07 -16.98 22.07
CA ILE A 185 18.19 -16.61 21.21
C ILE A 185 19.04 -17.89 21.03
N PRO A 186 19.24 -18.37 19.79
CA PRO A 186 19.92 -19.63 19.56
C PRO A 186 21.45 -19.48 19.78
N ASN A 187 22.02 -20.47 20.46
CA ASN A 187 23.47 -20.73 20.54
C ASN A 187 23.90 -21.85 19.56
N ASP A 188 23.03 -22.20 18.62
CA ASP A 188 23.07 -23.46 17.89
C ASP A 188 23.93 -23.35 16.61
N GLY A 189 25.25 -23.26 16.74
CA GLY A 189 26.27 -23.49 15.68
C GLY A 189 26.23 -22.61 14.41
N ALA A 190 25.14 -21.90 14.15
CA ALA A 190 24.93 -20.94 13.09
C ALA A 190 25.21 -19.52 13.61
N LEU A 191 25.47 -18.62 12.67
CA LEU A 191 25.54 -17.15 12.84
C LEU A 191 24.98 -16.63 14.18
N PRO A 192 25.82 -16.08 15.08
CA PRO A 192 25.38 -15.59 16.37
C PRO A 192 24.51 -14.36 16.19
N PHE A 193 23.26 -14.44 16.66
CA PHE A 193 22.32 -13.31 16.65
C PHE A 193 22.94 -12.04 17.26
N SER A 194 23.70 -12.20 18.35
CA SER A 194 24.38 -11.12 19.07
C SER A 194 25.44 -10.38 18.25
N GLU A 195 26.06 -11.03 17.25
CA GLU A 195 27.11 -10.43 16.42
C GLU A 195 26.54 -9.64 15.22
N VAL A 196 25.40 -10.08 14.67
CA VAL A 196 24.81 -9.48 13.48
C VAL A 196 23.95 -8.25 13.81
N ILE A 197 23.25 -8.24 14.95
CA ILE A 197 22.40 -7.10 15.33
C ILE A 197 23.17 -5.76 15.37
N PRO A 198 24.40 -5.66 15.94
CA PRO A 198 25.21 -4.45 15.86
C PRO A 198 25.47 -3.96 14.43
N ILE A 199 25.71 -4.89 13.49
CA ILE A 199 25.90 -4.58 12.07
C ILE A 199 24.61 -4.01 11.48
N LEU A 200 23.47 -4.66 11.73
CA LEU A 200 22.17 -4.18 11.24
C LEU A 200 21.84 -2.78 11.77
N LYS A 201 22.06 -2.53 13.07
CA LYS A 201 21.84 -1.23 13.70
C LYS A 201 22.72 -0.14 13.09
N ARG A 202 24.01 -0.43 12.88
CA ARG A 202 24.99 0.51 12.31
C ARG A 202 24.67 0.84 10.84
N LEU A 203 24.30 -0.16 10.06
CA LEU A 203 24.10 -0.03 8.61
C LEU A 203 22.66 0.27 8.19
N TRP A 204 21.71 0.30 9.13
CA TRP A 204 20.28 0.51 8.84
C TRP A 204 20.01 1.71 7.92
N PRO A 205 20.59 2.90 8.15
CA PRO A 205 20.38 4.04 7.26
C PRO A 205 20.81 3.78 5.82
N ARG A 206 21.92 3.05 5.63
CA ARG A 206 22.48 2.74 4.32
C ARG A 206 21.67 1.67 3.59
N PHE A 207 21.02 0.76 4.32
CA PHE A 207 20.13 -0.22 3.70
C PHE A 207 18.87 0.41 3.09
N LEU A 208 18.46 1.59 3.57
CA LEU A 208 17.32 2.33 3.00
C LEU A 208 17.63 2.99 1.66
N GLU A 209 18.90 3.10 1.27
CA GLU A 209 19.30 3.71 0.00
C GLU A 209 18.95 2.81 -1.19
N PHE A 210 18.29 3.40 -2.19
CA PHE A 210 18.07 2.73 -3.47
C PHE A 210 19.38 2.56 -4.26
N PRO A 211 19.59 1.41 -4.91
CA PRO A 211 20.67 1.21 -5.86
C PRO A 211 20.63 2.24 -7.01
N PRO A 212 21.79 2.60 -7.62
CA PRO A 212 21.86 3.59 -8.69
C PRO A 212 20.94 3.31 -9.88
N HIS A 213 20.81 2.04 -10.30
CA HIS A 213 19.97 1.63 -11.42
C HIS A 213 18.46 1.80 -11.16
N ILE A 214 18.04 1.88 -9.89
CA ILE A 214 16.66 2.19 -9.51
C ILE A 214 16.43 3.71 -9.53
N ARG A 215 17.44 4.50 -9.13
CA ARG A 215 17.37 5.97 -9.14
C ARG A 215 17.35 6.58 -10.53
N HIS A 216 18.02 5.90 -11.47
CA HIS A 216 18.10 6.30 -12.87
C HIS A 216 17.63 5.13 -13.72
N PRO A 217 16.30 4.87 -13.78
CA PRO A 217 15.78 3.81 -14.62
C PRO A 217 16.17 4.10 -16.07
N ASN A 218 16.84 3.13 -16.70
CA ASN A 218 17.08 3.21 -18.14
C ASN A 218 15.73 3.31 -18.86
N ARG A 219 15.64 4.18 -19.86
CA ARG A 219 14.54 4.15 -20.82
C ARG A 219 14.74 2.89 -21.67
N SER A 220 14.14 1.80 -21.23
CA SER A 220 14.01 0.54 -21.95
C SER A 220 13.37 0.77 -23.32
N ASN A 221 13.68 -0.08 -24.29
CA ASN A 221 12.91 -0.22 -25.53
C ASN A 221 11.61 -0.98 -25.25
N ASP A 222 10.87 -0.55 -24.23
CA ASP A 222 9.62 -1.19 -23.84
C ASP A 222 8.55 -0.91 -24.91
N PRO A 223 7.70 -1.91 -25.23
CA PRO A 223 6.63 -1.73 -26.21
C PRO A 223 5.60 -0.69 -25.78
N PHE A 224 5.48 -0.44 -24.47
CA PHE A 224 4.53 0.49 -23.88
C PHE A 224 5.23 1.45 -22.91
N GLN A 225 4.67 2.65 -22.77
CA GLN A 225 5.12 3.68 -21.83
C GLN A 225 4.42 3.54 -20.47
N ILE A 226 3.14 3.16 -20.47
CA ILE A 226 2.33 2.97 -19.26
C ILE A 226 1.57 1.64 -19.35
N ALA A 227 1.58 0.88 -18.26
CA ALA A 227 0.68 -0.24 -18.03
C ALA A 227 -0.38 0.16 -17.00
N VAL A 228 -1.64 0.20 -17.41
CA VAL A 228 -2.80 0.44 -16.54
C VAL A 228 -3.34 -0.90 -16.06
N ILE A 229 -3.18 -1.16 -14.76
CA ILE A 229 -3.62 -2.38 -14.10
C ILE A 229 -4.97 -2.11 -13.43
N VAL A 230 -5.99 -2.86 -13.86
CA VAL A 230 -7.38 -2.75 -13.38
C VAL A 230 -7.76 -4.04 -12.65
N PRO A 231 -7.70 -4.06 -11.31
CA PRO A 231 -8.19 -5.20 -10.53
C PRO A 231 -9.73 -5.24 -10.54
N ILE A 232 -10.31 -6.41 -10.80
CA ILE A 232 -11.77 -6.61 -10.81
C ILE A 232 -12.19 -7.82 -9.96
N TYR A 233 -13.16 -7.60 -9.07
CA TYR A 233 -13.94 -8.59 -8.36
C TYR A 233 -15.46 -8.26 -8.39
N LYS A 234 -16.22 -9.01 -9.19
CA LYS A 234 -17.70 -8.90 -9.32
C LYS A 234 -18.21 -7.53 -9.80
N GLU A 235 -17.38 -6.71 -10.44
CA GLU A 235 -17.83 -5.46 -11.07
C GLU A 235 -18.58 -5.74 -12.37
N ARG A 236 -19.45 -4.80 -12.72
CA ARG A 236 -20.19 -4.85 -13.98
C ARG A 236 -19.26 -4.41 -15.12
N ILE A 237 -19.30 -5.14 -16.23
CA ILE A 237 -18.53 -4.84 -17.44
C ILE A 237 -18.79 -3.41 -17.92
N GLU A 238 -20.03 -2.92 -17.85
CA GLU A 238 -20.38 -1.55 -18.23
C GLU A 238 -19.64 -0.48 -17.37
N THR A 239 -19.41 -0.75 -16.09
CA THR A 239 -18.66 0.16 -15.22
C THR A 239 -17.20 0.21 -15.64
N ILE A 240 -16.59 -0.94 -15.92
CA ILE A 240 -15.22 -1.05 -16.42
C ILE A 240 -15.10 -0.33 -17.78
N ARG A 241 -16.06 -0.56 -18.67
CA ARG A 241 -16.14 0.04 -20.01
C ARG A 241 -16.22 1.57 -19.92
N LYS A 242 -17.09 2.12 -19.07
CA LYS A 242 -17.20 3.57 -18.82
C LYS A 242 -15.87 4.14 -18.34
N THR A 243 -15.21 3.47 -17.40
CA THR A 243 -13.93 3.91 -16.85
C THR A 243 -12.83 3.93 -17.89
N LEU A 244 -12.68 2.85 -18.68
CA LEU A 244 -11.68 2.78 -19.74
C LEU A 244 -11.96 3.76 -20.89
N LEU A 245 -13.22 3.97 -21.27
CA LEU A 245 -13.59 5.00 -22.24
C LEU A 245 -13.21 6.39 -21.77
N CYS A 246 -13.48 6.71 -20.51
CA CYS A 246 -13.11 7.99 -19.92
C CYS A 246 -11.58 8.16 -19.93
N ALA A 247 -10.82 7.12 -19.58
CA ALA A 247 -9.36 7.17 -19.62
C ALA A 247 -8.84 7.37 -21.04
N LEU A 248 -9.44 6.71 -22.03
CA LEU A 248 -9.08 6.85 -23.44
C LEU A 248 -9.41 8.24 -23.99
N SER A 249 -10.58 8.79 -23.65
CA SER A 249 -11.01 10.12 -24.12
C SER A 249 -10.21 11.28 -23.50
N ASN A 250 -9.62 11.02 -22.34
CA ASN A 250 -8.82 11.96 -21.55
C ASN A 250 -7.31 11.77 -21.74
N CYS A 251 -6.89 10.81 -22.58
CA CYS A 251 -5.49 10.60 -22.94
C CYS A 251 -5.04 11.69 -23.92
N HIS A 252 -3.92 12.36 -23.64
CA HIS A 252 -3.35 13.41 -24.50
C HIS A 252 -2.14 12.93 -25.30
N GLY A 253 -1.40 11.94 -24.78
CA GLY A 253 -0.30 11.28 -25.46
C GLY A 253 -0.79 10.30 -26.53
N SER A 254 0.00 9.24 -26.77
CA SER A 254 -0.38 8.19 -27.71
C SER A 254 -1.04 7.02 -26.97
N PRO A 255 -2.35 6.76 -27.15
CA PRO A 255 -3.02 5.58 -26.60
C PRO A 255 -2.35 4.25 -26.98
N GLN A 256 -1.66 4.19 -28.13
CA GLN A 256 -0.88 3.03 -28.56
C GLN A 256 0.34 2.75 -27.68
N GLY A 257 0.83 3.74 -26.94
CA GLY A 257 1.87 3.57 -25.93
C GLY A 257 1.35 3.03 -24.60
N ILE A 258 0.06 2.66 -24.49
CA ILE A 258 -0.56 2.25 -23.24
C ILE A 258 -1.06 0.81 -23.33
N GLN A 259 -0.63 -0.01 -22.37
CA GLN A 259 -1.12 -1.37 -22.14
C GLN A 259 -2.20 -1.35 -21.07
N ILE A 260 -3.35 -1.98 -21.33
CA ILE A 260 -4.40 -2.21 -20.34
C ILE A 260 -4.33 -3.67 -19.89
N ILE A 261 -4.25 -3.89 -18.58
CA ILE A 261 -4.19 -5.22 -17.97
C ILE A 261 -5.33 -5.33 -16.97
N ILE A 262 -6.30 -6.18 -17.28
CA ILE A 262 -7.45 -6.44 -16.42
C ILE A 262 -7.18 -7.72 -15.67
N VAL A 263 -7.20 -7.66 -14.34
CA VAL A 263 -6.97 -8.84 -13.51
C VAL A 263 -8.25 -9.18 -12.77
N HIS A 264 -8.89 -10.27 -13.18
CA HIS A 264 -10.12 -10.76 -12.59
C HIS A 264 -9.82 -11.78 -11.49
N ALA A 265 -10.18 -11.45 -10.25
CA ALA A 265 -10.25 -12.43 -9.19
C ALA A 265 -11.57 -13.23 -9.33
N ASP A 266 -11.50 -14.43 -9.92
CA ASP A 266 -12.68 -15.25 -10.20
C ASP A 266 -13.07 -16.08 -8.98
N SER A 267 -14.32 -15.96 -8.52
CA SER A 267 -14.87 -16.82 -7.48
C SER A 267 -15.15 -18.19 -8.10
N ALA A 268 -14.53 -19.25 -7.55
CA ALA A 268 -14.52 -20.64 -8.03
C ALA A 268 -15.88 -21.37 -8.22
N GLU A 269 -16.94 -20.69 -8.65
CA GLU A 269 -18.27 -21.23 -8.91
C GLU A 269 -18.69 -21.17 -10.39
N THR A 270 -17.82 -20.72 -11.31
CA THR A 270 -18.02 -20.86 -12.75
C THR A 270 -17.58 -22.25 -13.21
N THR A 271 -18.57 -23.13 -13.25
CA THR A 271 -18.56 -24.48 -13.80
C THR A 271 -18.02 -24.56 -15.23
N ASN A 272 -17.16 -25.55 -15.49
CA ASN A 272 -16.93 -26.24 -16.78
C ASN A 272 -16.54 -25.43 -18.04
N ASP A 273 -16.27 -24.12 -17.93
CA ASP A 273 -15.82 -23.33 -19.08
C ASP A 273 -14.30 -23.10 -18.95
N ASP A 274 -13.55 -23.58 -19.94
CA ASP A 274 -12.10 -23.42 -19.99
C ASP A 274 -11.79 -21.92 -19.89
N GLY A 275 -11.15 -21.44 -18.82
CA GLY A 275 -11.02 -19.99 -18.50
C GLY A 275 -10.52 -19.09 -19.65
N HIS A 276 -9.96 -19.68 -20.70
CA HIS A 276 -9.73 -19.06 -22.01
C HIS A 276 -10.98 -18.40 -22.62
N GLY A 277 -12.15 -19.06 -22.58
CA GLY A 277 -13.40 -18.53 -23.14
C GLY A 277 -13.90 -17.27 -22.42
N LEU A 278 -13.76 -17.21 -21.10
CA LEU A 278 -14.12 -16.04 -20.30
C LEU A 278 -13.16 -14.86 -20.56
N CYS A 279 -11.85 -15.12 -20.65
CA CYS A 279 -10.86 -14.11 -21.03
C CYS A 279 -11.16 -13.50 -22.40
N GLU A 280 -11.43 -14.34 -23.41
CA GLU A 280 -11.69 -13.88 -24.77
C GLU A 280 -13.01 -13.11 -24.87
N SER A 281 -14.07 -13.57 -24.18
CA SER A 281 -15.35 -12.86 -24.09
C SER A 281 -15.20 -11.48 -23.44
N LEU A 282 -14.52 -11.39 -22.29
CA LEU A 282 -14.26 -10.12 -21.62
C LEU A 282 -13.41 -9.18 -22.50
N LYS A 283 -12.36 -9.72 -23.13
CA LYS A 283 -11.50 -8.95 -24.03
C LYS A 283 -12.29 -8.42 -25.23
N ASN A 284 -13.18 -9.21 -25.81
CA ASN A 284 -14.03 -8.78 -26.93
C ASN A 284 -15.02 -7.68 -26.51
N GLN A 285 -15.62 -7.79 -25.33
CA GLN A 285 -16.56 -6.78 -24.81
C GLN A 285 -15.86 -5.46 -24.42
N LEU A 286 -14.59 -5.53 -24.03
CA LEU A 286 -13.77 -4.39 -23.59
C LEU A 286 -12.82 -3.89 -24.68
N SER A 287 -12.83 -4.50 -25.87
CA SER A 287 -12.14 -3.99 -27.04
C SER A 287 -12.85 -2.72 -27.51
N MET A 288 -12.19 -1.59 -27.30
CA MET A 288 -12.80 -0.25 -27.32
C MET A 288 -12.16 0.61 -28.38
N SER A 289 -13.00 1.35 -29.12
CA SER A 289 -12.58 2.46 -29.99
C SER A 289 -13.25 3.76 -29.54
N CYS A 290 -12.48 4.83 -29.41
CA CYS A 290 -13.00 6.16 -29.11
C CYS A 290 -13.78 6.72 -30.33
N PRO A 291 -14.97 7.32 -30.15
CA PRO A 291 -15.60 8.10 -31.22
C PRO A 291 -14.71 9.30 -31.58
N LYS A 292 -14.44 9.53 -32.88
CA LYS A 292 -13.64 10.68 -33.33
C LYS A 292 -14.23 11.98 -32.77
N LYS A 293 -13.48 12.72 -31.96
CA LYS A 293 -13.81 14.12 -31.61
C LYS A 293 -13.71 14.93 -32.91
N SER A 294 -14.85 15.28 -33.49
CA SER A 294 -14.92 16.21 -34.63
C SER A 294 -14.44 17.59 -34.17
N THR A 295 -13.15 17.86 -34.31
CA THR A 295 -12.59 19.19 -34.05
C THR A 295 -11.78 19.64 -35.25
N THR A 296 -12.27 20.72 -35.83
CA THR A 296 -11.76 21.46 -36.97
C THR A 296 -10.34 21.99 -36.70
N ILE A 297 -9.42 21.68 -37.61
CA ILE A 297 -8.15 22.37 -37.92
C ILE A 297 -7.18 22.58 -36.74
N THR A 298 -6.26 21.62 -36.57
CA THR A 298 -4.81 21.86 -36.51
C THR A 298 -4.08 20.58 -36.94
N ASN A 299 -3.11 20.72 -37.84
CA ASN A 299 -2.35 19.63 -38.44
C ASN A 299 -1.42 18.97 -37.41
N HIS A 300 -1.93 18.01 -36.63
CA HIS A 300 -1.23 16.88 -36.01
C HIS A 300 -2.27 16.05 -35.22
N ALA A 301 -3.22 15.43 -35.93
CA ALA A 301 -4.19 14.53 -35.31
C ALA A 301 -3.52 13.18 -35.02
N LEU A 302 -3.41 12.80 -33.74
CA LEU A 302 -3.08 11.44 -33.32
C LEU A 302 -4.27 10.53 -33.66
N ASP A 303 -4.13 9.76 -34.75
CA ASP A 303 -5.20 8.97 -35.37
C ASP A 303 -5.58 7.66 -34.63
N SER A 304 -5.00 7.35 -33.47
CA SER A 304 -5.31 6.09 -32.77
C SER A 304 -6.46 6.23 -31.78
N THR A 305 -7.58 5.60 -32.09
CA THR A 305 -8.76 5.53 -31.20
C THR A 305 -8.76 4.32 -30.27
N THR A 306 -7.67 3.54 -30.20
CA THR A 306 -7.59 2.27 -29.46
C THR A 306 -6.33 2.22 -28.57
N TRP A 307 -6.34 1.36 -27.56
CA TRP A 307 -5.17 1.06 -26.73
C TRP A 307 -4.10 0.28 -27.52
N GLY A 308 -2.85 0.36 -27.07
CA GLY A 308 -1.74 -0.41 -27.67
C GLY A 308 -1.79 -1.90 -27.33
N GLY A 309 -2.30 -2.23 -26.15
CA GLY A 309 -2.50 -3.62 -25.72
C GLY A 309 -3.67 -3.74 -24.76
N LEU A 310 -4.40 -4.84 -24.85
CA LEU A 310 -5.42 -5.24 -23.88
C LEU A 310 -5.23 -6.71 -23.52
N GLU A 311 -5.02 -6.95 -22.24
CA GLU A 311 -4.82 -8.28 -21.66
C GLU A 311 -5.81 -8.49 -20.51
N VAL A 312 -6.36 -9.71 -20.42
CA VAL A 312 -7.28 -10.13 -19.36
C VAL A 312 -6.72 -11.38 -18.71
N ILE A 313 -6.50 -11.31 -17.40
CA ILE A 313 -5.91 -12.37 -16.59
C ILE A 313 -6.98 -12.82 -15.59
N ILE A 314 -7.24 -14.12 -15.53
CA ILE A 314 -8.11 -14.70 -14.51
C ILE A 314 -7.25 -15.35 -13.45
N LEU A 315 -7.43 -14.90 -12.21
CA LEU A 315 -6.84 -15.51 -11.03
C LEU A 315 -7.88 -16.36 -10.34
N PRO A 316 -7.62 -17.66 -10.12
CA PRO A 316 -8.53 -18.50 -9.35
C PRO A 316 -8.60 -17.99 -7.91
N SER A 317 -9.79 -17.68 -7.42
CA SER A 317 -10.00 -17.41 -6.00
C SER A 317 -9.78 -18.71 -5.24
N THR A 318 -8.69 -18.77 -4.49
CA THR A 318 -8.52 -19.85 -3.52
C THR A 318 -9.59 -19.68 -2.44
N SER A 319 -10.42 -20.72 -2.26
CA SER A 319 -11.58 -20.75 -1.35
C SER A 319 -11.24 -20.46 0.13
N THR A 320 -9.96 -20.43 0.49
CA THR A 320 -9.49 -19.95 1.79
C THR A 320 -9.09 -18.48 1.71
N CYS A 321 -10.08 -17.63 2.01
CA CYS A 321 -10.02 -16.16 2.09
C CYS A 321 -9.02 -15.60 3.14
N SER A 322 -8.07 -16.40 3.63
CA SER A 322 -7.16 -16.04 4.72
C SER A 322 -5.68 -16.24 4.43
N THR A 323 -5.29 -16.89 3.32
CA THR A 323 -3.86 -17.15 3.05
C THR A 323 -3.42 -16.99 1.61
N ASN A 324 -4.32 -17.12 0.61
CA ASN A 324 -3.93 -17.15 -0.81
C ASN A 324 -4.79 -16.26 -1.74
N GLY A 325 -5.69 -15.43 -1.21
CA GLY A 325 -6.54 -14.50 -1.98
C GLY A 325 -6.38 -13.05 -1.50
N GLY A 326 -6.69 -12.07 -2.36
CA GLY A 326 -6.67 -10.64 -1.97
C GLY A 326 -6.38 -9.67 -3.11
N ARG A 327 -6.66 -8.38 -2.87
CA ARG A 327 -6.36 -7.29 -3.82
C ARG A 327 -4.87 -7.17 -4.07
N GLY A 328 -4.01 -7.34 -3.06
CA GLY A 328 -2.54 -7.32 -3.24
C GLY A 328 -2.03 -8.34 -4.27
N ARG A 329 -2.52 -9.58 -4.23
CA ARG A 329 -2.19 -10.62 -5.22
C ARG A 329 -2.67 -10.24 -6.64
N THR A 330 -3.87 -9.67 -6.73
CA THR A 330 -4.46 -9.22 -7.99
C THR A 330 -3.62 -8.11 -8.63
N LEU A 331 -3.17 -7.14 -7.83
CA LEU A 331 -2.27 -6.08 -8.28
C LEU A 331 -0.93 -6.66 -8.74
N ASN A 332 -0.34 -7.58 -7.96
CA ASN A 332 0.95 -8.19 -8.28
C ASN A 332 0.93 -9.02 -9.58
N ALA A 333 -0.15 -9.76 -9.84
CA ALA A 333 -0.30 -10.46 -11.13
C ALA A 333 -0.32 -9.49 -12.32
N GLY A 334 -0.96 -8.32 -12.16
CA GLY A 334 -0.91 -7.27 -13.17
C GLY A 334 0.50 -6.71 -13.38
N ILE A 335 1.29 -6.56 -12.30
CA ILE A 335 2.70 -6.12 -12.37
C ILE A 335 3.55 -7.11 -13.18
N GLU A 336 3.31 -8.41 -13.01
CA GLU A 336 4.07 -9.46 -13.70
C GLU A 336 3.86 -9.45 -15.21
N HIS A 337 2.65 -9.12 -15.66
CA HIS A 337 2.30 -9.06 -17.10
C HIS A 337 2.56 -7.68 -17.71
N ALA A 338 2.87 -6.67 -16.89
CA ALA A 338 3.18 -5.33 -17.37
C ALA A 338 4.48 -5.29 -18.16
N GLN A 339 4.40 -4.79 -19.39
CA GLN A 339 5.54 -4.58 -20.29
C GLN A 339 5.90 -3.10 -20.43
N ALA A 340 5.48 -2.28 -19.47
CA ALA A 340 5.76 -0.86 -19.42
C ALA A 340 6.65 -0.49 -18.23
N PRO A 341 7.44 0.58 -18.32
CA PRO A 341 8.27 1.06 -17.21
C PRO A 341 7.46 1.82 -16.16
N ILE A 342 6.26 2.32 -16.51
CA ILE A 342 5.32 2.96 -15.59
C ILE A 342 4.16 2.00 -15.33
N LEU A 343 3.84 1.80 -14.05
CA LEU A 343 2.69 1.03 -13.60
C LEU A 343 1.67 1.98 -12.99
N THR A 344 0.42 1.96 -13.49
CA THR A 344 -0.69 2.78 -13.00
C THR A 344 -1.82 1.87 -12.54
N PHE A 345 -2.26 2.03 -11.29
CA PHE A 345 -3.32 1.23 -10.69
C PHE A 345 -4.64 1.98 -10.71
N LEU A 346 -5.59 1.48 -11.50
CA LEU A 346 -6.88 2.13 -11.73
C LEU A 346 -8.02 1.26 -11.22
N HIS A 347 -8.83 1.81 -10.32
CA HIS A 347 -10.03 1.13 -9.86
C HIS A 347 -11.08 1.07 -10.98
N ALA A 348 -11.83 -0.03 -11.06
CA ALA A 348 -12.83 -0.26 -12.08
C ALA A 348 -13.93 0.80 -12.17
N ASP A 349 -14.17 1.55 -11.09
CA ASP A 349 -15.21 2.57 -10.94
C ASP A 349 -14.65 3.99 -10.68
N THR A 350 -13.39 4.23 -11.06
CA THR A 350 -12.70 5.52 -10.86
C THR A 350 -12.33 6.16 -12.19
N LEU A 351 -12.75 7.41 -12.39
CA LEU A 351 -12.51 8.18 -13.60
C LEU A 351 -11.26 9.05 -13.46
N VAL A 352 -10.32 8.95 -14.41
CA VAL A 352 -9.10 9.77 -14.45
C VAL A 352 -9.34 11.15 -15.06
N PRO A 353 -8.62 12.20 -14.64
CA PRO A 353 -8.77 13.55 -15.20
C PRO A 353 -8.22 13.65 -16.64
N ASP A 354 -8.49 14.78 -17.29
CA ASP A 354 -7.95 15.13 -18.60
C ASP A 354 -6.40 15.23 -18.58
N GLY A 355 -5.73 14.67 -19.59
CA GLY A 355 -4.28 14.64 -19.72
C GLY A 355 -3.56 13.80 -18.65
N TRP A 356 -4.21 12.75 -18.13
CA TRP A 356 -3.68 11.97 -17.01
C TRP A 356 -2.35 11.26 -17.34
N ASP A 357 -2.21 10.78 -18.57
CA ASP A 357 -1.08 9.98 -19.05
C ASP A 357 0.19 10.82 -19.15
N VAL A 358 0.10 12.00 -19.75
CA VAL A 358 1.23 12.94 -19.86
C VAL A 358 1.69 13.39 -18.48
N GLN A 359 0.75 13.71 -17.57
CA GLN A 359 1.08 14.10 -16.20
C GLN A 359 1.86 13.02 -15.43
N ILE A 360 1.47 11.74 -15.58
CA ILE A 360 2.19 10.63 -14.95
C ILE A 360 3.59 10.49 -15.54
N GLN A 361 3.73 10.54 -16.86
CA GLN A 361 5.02 10.42 -17.55
C GLN A 361 5.97 11.55 -17.14
N GLU A 362 5.50 12.79 -17.12
CA GLU A 362 6.30 13.95 -16.71
C GLU A 362 6.71 13.88 -15.24
N ALA A 363 5.84 13.37 -14.37
CA ALA A 363 6.13 13.26 -12.94
C ALA A 363 7.17 12.17 -12.63
N LEU A 364 7.14 11.02 -13.32
CA LEU A 364 8.03 9.89 -13.04
C LEU A 364 9.29 9.86 -13.91
N PHE A 365 9.22 10.41 -15.12
CA PHE A 365 10.33 10.48 -16.08
C PHE A 365 10.52 11.92 -16.62
N PRO A 366 10.79 12.90 -15.75
CA PRO A 366 10.95 14.30 -16.16
C PRO A 366 12.04 14.43 -17.23
N SER A 367 11.74 15.16 -18.31
CA SER A 367 12.70 15.40 -19.39
C SER A 367 13.86 16.28 -18.91
N GLN A 368 15.09 15.79 -19.08
CA GLN A 368 16.32 16.54 -18.79
C GLN A 368 16.50 17.78 -19.68
N ASN A 369 15.79 17.86 -20.81
CA ASN A 369 15.95 18.90 -21.84
C ASN A 369 15.18 20.19 -21.58
N ASN A 370 14.38 20.27 -20.52
CA ASN A 370 13.82 21.54 -20.11
C ASN A 370 14.93 22.35 -19.41
N ASN A 371 15.54 23.28 -20.13
CA ASN A 371 16.45 24.32 -19.62
C ASN A 371 15.80 25.26 -18.56
N LYS A 372 14.65 24.87 -18.01
CA LYS A 372 14.06 25.33 -16.74
C LYS A 372 14.40 24.36 -15.59
N ASN A 373 15.53 23.67 -15.66
CA ASN A 373 16.07 22.87 -14.56
C ASN A 373 16.72 23.80 -13.53
N ASP A 374 15.86 24.57 -12.86
CA ASP A 374 16.14 25.04 -11.51
C ASP A 374 15.33 24.13 -10.57
N GLY A 375 15.94 23.02 -10.12
CA GLY A 375 15.61 22.49 -8.80
C GLY A 375 14.60 21.35 -8.61
N LEU A 376 14.38 20.39 -9.54
CA LEU A 376 13.78 19.12 -9.09
C LEU A 376 14.83 18.24 -8.39
N LYS A 377 15.11 18.56 -7.12
CA LYS A 377 16.00 17.80 -6.22
C LYS A 377 15.40 16.46 -5.72
N ILE A 378 14.18 16.13 -6.14
CA ILE A 378 13.42 14.99 -5.63
C ILE A 378 13.50 13.85 -6.63
N PHE A 379 13.84 12.65 -6.15
CA PHE A 379 13.66 11.38 -6.87
C PHE A 379 12.21 10.90 -6.71
N PRO A 380 11.34 11.03 -7.74
CA PRO A 380 9.93 10.67 -7.65
C PRO A 380 9.77 9.16 -7.74
N GLN A 381 9.36 8.52 -6.64
CA GLN A 381 9.12 7.07 -6.60
C GLN A 381 7.70 6.70 -7.03
N ALA A 382 6.78 7.62 -6.78
CA ALA A 382 5.37 7.44 -7.08
C ALA A 382 4.73 8.79 -7.41
N CYS A 383 3.61 8.74 -8.13
CA CYS A 383 2.70 9.87 -8.25
C CYS A 383 1.25 9.42 -8.08
N ALA A 384 0.37 10.35 -7.74
CA ALA A 384 -1.04 10.07 -7.53
C ALA A 384 -1.90 11.30 -7.83
N PHE A 385 -3.14 11.07 -8.24
CA PHE A 385 -4.16 12.10 -8.24
C PHE A 385 -4.80 12.22 -6.86
N THR A 386 -5.27 13.42 -6.52
CA THR A 386 -6.09 13.56 -5.32
C THR A 386 -7.46 12.89 -5.53
N MET A 387 -8.08 12.42 -4.45
CA MET A 387 -9.38 11.77 -4.52
C MET A 387 -10.48 12.79 -4.85
N GLY A 388 -11.35 12.44 -5.79
CA GLY A 388 -12.63 13.08 -6.07
C GLY A 388 -13.77 12.07 -5.99
N ILE A 389 -15.00 12.55 -5.88
CA ILE A 389 -16.20 11.72 -5.94
C ILE A 389 -17.01 12.14 -7.18
N ASP A 390 -17.43 11.17 -8.00
CA ASP A 390 -18.26 11.40 -9.19
C ASP A 390 -19.68 11.80 -8.75
N MET A 391 -19.86 13.09 -8.49
CA MET A 391 -21.13 13.70 -8.08
C MET A 391 -21.75 14.42 -9.27
N ASP A 392 -23.05 14.20 -9.48
CA ASP A 392 -23.81 15.06 -10.38
C ASP A 392 -23.90 16.47 -9.77
N ALA A 393 -23.53 17.48 -10.55
CA ALA A 393 -23.51 18.87 -10.11
C ALA A 393 -24.90 19.37 -9.68
N ALA A 394 -25.98 18.75 -10.19
CA ALA A 394 -27.34 19.03 -9.78
C ALA A 394 -27.68 18.51 -8.36
N VAL A 395 -26.94 17.53 -7.84
CA VAL A 395 -27.26 16.75 -6.62
C VAL A 395 -26.28 17.07 -5.46
N CYS A 396 -25.28 17.93 -5.69
CA CYS A 396 -24.24 18.23 -4.68
C CYS A 396 -24.79 18.83 -3.37
N TRP A 397 -25.94 19.50 -3.43
CA TRP A 397 -26.62 20.09 -2.27
C TRP A 397 -27.51 19.11 -1.50
N GLU A 398 -27.85 17.97 -2.11
CA GLU A 398 -28.69 16.94 -1.50
C GLU A 398 -27.87 16.00 -0.62
N THR A 399 -26.58 15.83 -0.91
CA THR A 399 -25.64 14.94 -0.17
C THR A 399 -24.36 15.63 0.34
N PRO A 400 -24.42 16.70 1.18
CA PRO A 400 -23.25 17.42 1.70
C PRO A 400 -22.18 16.56 2.39
N GLY A 401 -22.53 15.37 2.88
CA GLY A 401 -21.55 14.44 3.45
C GLY A 401 -20.49 14.01 2.43
N LEU A 402 -20.83 13.86 1.14
CA LEU A 402 -19.85 13.47 0.12
C LEU A 402 -18.75 14.52 -0.04
N LEU A 403 -19.11 15.82 0.06
CA LEU A 403 -18.14 16.91 0.01
C LEU A 403 -17.12 16.82 1.16
N CYS A 404 -17.55 16.51 2.39
CA CYS A 404 -16.61 16.35 3.49
C CYS A 404 -15.71 15.12 3.35
N ALA A 405 -16.25 13.99 2.83
CA ALA A 405 -15.45 12.80 2.54
C ALA A 405 -14.40 13.08 1.45
N GLN A 406 -14.77 13.80 0.38
CA GLN A 406 -13.84 14.24 -0.66
C GLN A 406 -12.77 15.16 -0.07
N TRP A 407 -13.15 16.15 0.72
CA TRP A 407 -12.21 17.09 1.35
C TRP A 407 -11.20 16.37 2.25
N GLN A 408 -11.66 15.42 3.07
CA GLN A 408 -10.77 14.58 3.87
C GLN A 408 -9.82 13.74 3.00
N GLY A 409 -10.32 13.21 1.89
CA GLY A 409 -9.55 12.49 0.88
C GLY A 409 -8.44 13.33 0.25
N VAL A 410 -8.72 14.59 -0.08
CA VAL A 410 -7.73 15.54 -0.60
C VAL A 410 -6.70 15.88 0.48
N LEU A 411 -7.14 16.17 1.71
CA LEU A 411 -6.26 16.51 2.82
C LEU A 411 -5.26 15.38 3.12
N ARG A 412 -5.72 14.12 3.16
CA ARG A 412 -4.81 12.98 3.42
C ARG A 412 -3.74 12.83 2.34
N CYS A 413 -4.07 13.14 1.09
CA CYS A 413 -3.09 13.16 -0.01
C CYS A 413 -2.00 14.21 0.24
N HIS A 414 -2.36 15.43 0.67
CA HIS A 414 -1.39 16.47 1.01
C HIS A 414 -0.52 16.15 2.24
N CYS A 415 -0.98 15.25 3.11
CA CYS A 415 -0.17 14.68 4.18
C CYS A 415 0.61 13.41 3.75
N GLY A 416 0.70 13.13 2.45
CA GLY A 416 1.48 12.02 1.89
C GLY A 416 0.81 10.65 1.93
N LEU A 417 -0.51 10.55 2.12
CA LEU A 417 -1.25 9.27 2.05
C LEU A 417 -2.41 9.29 1.04
N PRO A 418 -2.14 9.40 -0.27
CA PRO A 418 -3.07 8.86 -1.25
C PRO A 418 -3.15 7.33 -1.04
N TYR A 419 -4.32 6.73 -1.18
CA TYR A 419 -4.59 5.28 -1.12
C TYR A 419 -6.03 5.07 -1.57
N GLY A 420 -6.38 3.84 -1.96
CA GLY A 420 -7.66 3.57 -2.60
C GLY A 420 -7.75 4.34 -3.91
N ASP A 421 -8.78 5.18 -4.03
CA ASP A 421 -9.22 5.75 -5.31
C ASP A 421 -8.38 6.94 -5.83
N SER A 422 -7.13 7.07 -5.37
CA SER A 422 -6.20 8.15 -5.76
C SER A 422 -5.40 7.87 -7.05
N VAL A 423 -5.64 6.74 -7.72
CA VAL A 423 -4.92 6.30 -8.94
C VAL A 423 -3.40 6.42 -8.77
N LEU A 424 -2.83 5.38 -8.16
CA LEU A 424 -1.41 5.35 -7.81
C LEU A 424 -0.57 4.94 -9.03
N SER A 425 0.53 5.63 -9.27
CA SER A 425 1.48 5.27 -10.33
C SER A 425 2.92 5.22 -9.82
N PHE A 426 3.70 4.27 -10.33
CA PHE A 426 5.08 4.01 -9.90
C PHE A 426 5.96 3.67 -11.10
N THR A 427 7.27 3.83 -10.95
CA THR A 427 8.20 3.14 -11.83
C THR A 427 8.20 1.64 -11.48
N LYS A 428 8.21 0.78 -12.51
CA LYS A 428 8.22 -0.68 -12.35
C LYS A 428 9.42 -1.13 -11.52
N SER A 429 10.61 -0.61 -11.82
CA SER A 429 11.85 -0.94 -11.10
C SER A 429 11.79 -0.61 -9.61
N THR A 430 11.25 0.55 -9.22
CA THR A 430 11.07 0.90 -7.80
C THR A 430 10.08 -0.03 -7.13
N LEU A 431 8.91 -0.27 -7.75
CA LEU A 431 7.88 -1.10 -7.14
C LEU A 431 8.34 -2.56 -6.99
N GLU A 432 9.03 -3.13 -7.98
CA GLU A 432 9.63 -4.46 -7.89
C GLU A 432 10.73 -4.52 -6.85
N TYR A 433 11.61 -3.50 -6.82
CA TYR A 433 12.67 -3.45 -5.83
C TYR A 433 12.10 -3.43 -4.41
N ILE A 434 11.06 -2.66 -4.10
CA ILE A 434 10.50 -2.63 -2.74
C ILE A 434 9.66 -3.86 -2.38
N GLY A 435 9.56 -4.85 -3.26
CA GLY A 435 8.84 -6.10 -3.01
C GLY A 435 7.37 -6.08 -3.43
N ARG A 436 6.99 -5.14 -4.31
CA ARG A 436 5.63 -4.93 -4.84
C ARG A 436 4.61 -4.61 -3.74
N TYR A 437 3.32 -4.79 -4.03
CA TYR A 437 2.29 -4.70 -2.99
C TYR A 437 2.41 -5.90 -2.04
N PRO A 438 2.27 -5.71 -0.73
CA PRO A 438 2.11 -6.83 0.19
C PRO A 438 0.92 -7.69 -0.23
N GLU A 439 1.10 -9.02 -0.24
CA GLU A 439 0.05 -9.98 -0.59
C GLU A 439 -0.95 -10.13 0.55
N GLN A 440 -1.76 -9.09 0.76
CA GLN A 440 -2.79 -9.05 1.77
C GLN A 440 -4.14 -8.62 1.16
N PRO A 441 -5.27 -8.97 1.78
CA PRO A 441 -6.58 -8.76 1.18
C PRO A 441 -7.09 -7.31 1.26
N LEU A 442 -6.55 -6.51 2.18
CA LEU A 442 -6.88 -5.11 2.39
C LEU A 442 -5.65 -4.37 2.94
N MET A 443 -5.60 -3.04 2.77
CA MET A 443 -4.53 -2.15 3.27
C MET A 443 -3.19 -2.28 2.52
N GLU A 444 -3.13 -3.03 1.42
CA GLU A 444 -1.92 -3.19 0.61
C GLU A 444 -1.41 -1.86 0.03
N ASP A 445 -2.32 -1.02 -0.46
CA ASP A 445 -1.99 0.31 -0.98
C ASP A 445 -1.63 1.31 0.13
N TYR A 446 -2.33 1.21 1.26
CA TYR A 446 -2.01 1.93 2.48
C TYR A 446 -0.57 1.66 2.94
N GLU A 447 -0.15 0.40 3.00
CA GLU A 447 1.20 0.02 3.45
C GLU A 447 2.29 0.64 2.57
N VAL A 448 2.13 0.57 1.23
CA VAL A 448 3.09 1.16 0.29
C VAL A 448 3.17 2.68 0.47
N MET A 449 2.02 3.33 0.61
CA MET A 449 1.94 4.79 0.71
C MET A 449 2.43 5.32 2.05
N ASP A 450 2.16 4.62 3.14
CA ASP A 450 2.72 4.96 4.46
C ASP A 450 4.23 4.75 4.50
N TRP A 451 4.73 3.67 3.88
CA TRP A 451 6.16 3.43 3.71
C TRP A 451 6.84 4.59 2.98
N LEU A 452 6.30 5.02 1.83
CA LEU A 452 6.81 6.17 1.08
C LEU A 452 6.73 7.48 1.89
N ARG A 453 5.61 7.69 2.59
CA ARG A 453 5.40 8.88 3.43
C ARG A 453 6.49 8.99 4.49
N VAL A 454 6.70 7.93 5.26
CA VAL A 454 7.70 7.91 6.34
C VAL A 454 9.11 8.16 5.77
N ARG A 455 9.44 7.55 4.63
CA ARG A 455 10.72 7.80 3.94
C ARG A 455 10.90 9.25 3.54
N SER A 456 9.91 9.87 2.91
CA SER A 456 9.97 11.30 2.52
C SER A 456 10.10 12.27 3.70
N MET A 457 9.70 11.83 4.91
CA MET A 457 9.89 12.61 6.13
C MET A 457 11.33 12.54 6.66
N VAL A 458 11.98 11.38 6.55
CA VAL A 458 13.33 11.14 7.09
C VAL A 458 14.42 11.48 6.07
N LEU A 459 14.25 11.07 4.82
CA LEU A 459 15.20 11.28 3.72
C LEU A 459 15.01 12.68 3.13
N ARG A 460 15.69 13.63 3.74
CA ARG A 460 15.68 15.05 3.37
C ARG A 460 17.11 15.57 3.24
N ASP A 461 17.31 16.51 2.32
CA ASP A 461 18.57 17.19 2.15
C ASP A 461 18.80 18.22 3.28
N GLU A 462 19.95 18.88 3.22
CA GLU A 462 20.39 19.94 4.15
C GLU A 462 19.43 21.15 4.16
N THR A 463 18.70 21.38 3.06
CA THR A 463 17.67 22.42 2.95
C THR A 463 16.31 22.00 3.49
N ASN A 464 16.22 20.81 4.12
CA ASN A 464 14.99 20.20 4.61
C ASN A 464 13.99 19.84 3.50
N THR A 465 14.46 19.72 2.25
CA THR A 465 13.67 19.28 1.09
C THR A 465 13.70 17.75 1.00
N PRO A 466 12.58 17.05 0.77
CA PRO A 466 12.59 15.61 0.53
C PRO A 466 13.53 15.28 -0.63
N THR A 467 14.43 14.32 -0.45
CA THR A 467 15.27 13.84 -1.57
C THR A 467 14.54 12.84 -2.43
N GLU A 468 13.45 12.27 -1.91
CA GLU A 468 12.63 11.28 -2.59
C GLU A 468 11.19 11.29 -2.04
N GLY A 469 10.24 10.79 -2.83
CA GLY A 469 8.86 10.62 -2.36
C GLY A 469 7.79 10.60 -3.45
N LEU A 470 6.60 11.04 -3.06
CA LEU A 470 5.38 11.07 -3.86
C LEU A 470 5.18 12.44 -4.51
N VAL A 471 4.79 12.47 -5.77
CA VAL A 471 4.32 13.67 -6.48
C VAL A 471 2.79 13.66 -6.58
N LEU A 472 2.13 14.72 -6.14
CA LEU A 472 0.69 14.89 -6.37
C LEU A 472 0.45 15.56 -7.73
N LEU A 473 -0.35 14.89 -8.56
CA LEU A 473 -0.72 15.34 -9.90
C LEU A 473 -1.88 16.34 -9.85
N LYS A 474 -2.10 17.07 -10.95
CA LYS A 474 -3.18 18.05 -11.05
C LYS A 474 -4.50 17.34 -11.37
N GLY A 475 -5.58 17.85 -10.79
CA GLY A 475 -6.91 17.27 -10.95
C GLY A 475 -7.21 16.17 -9.93
N GLN A 476 -8.36 15.53 -10.12
CA GLN A 476 -8.89 14.54 -9.20
C GLN A 476 -9.29 13.27 -9.94
N ALA A 477 -8.94 12.12 -9.38
CA ALA A 477 -9.50 10.85 -9.78
C ALA A 477 -10.87 10.68 -9.12
N LYS A 478 -11.94 10.61 -9.91
CA LYS A 478 -13.32 10.63 -9.41
C LYS A 478 -13.86 9.22 -9.23
N CYS A 479 -14.01 8.80 -7.98
CA CYS A 479 -14.55 7.49 -7.62
C CYS A 479 -16.09 7.48 -7.53
N SER A 480 -16.67 6.29 -7.63
CA SER A 480 -18.12 6.11 -7.51
C SER A 480 -18.64 6.45 -6.10
N PRO A 481 -19.73 7.24 -5.97
CA PRO A 481 -20.34 7.53 -4.66
C PRO A 481 -21.11 6.33 -4.07
N ARG A 482 -21.22 5.21 -4.80
CA ARG A 482 -22.12 4.09 -4.49
C ARG A 482 -22.05 3.58 -3.05
N ARG A 483 -20.84 3.45 -2.48
CA ARG A 483 -20.67 2.93 -1.11
C ARG A 483 -21.25 3.88 -0.07
N TRP A 484 -20.96 5.17 -0.22
CA TRP A 484 -21.49 6.23 0.63
C TRP A 484 -23.01 6.38 0.47
N GLN A 485 -23.54 6.24 -0.76
CA GLN A 485 -24.98 6.24 -1.02
C GLN A 485 -25.69 5.03 -0.39
N LYS A 486 -25.03 3.86 -0.40
CA LYS A 486 -25.59 2.62 0.17
C LYS A 486 -25.63 2.64 1.69
N TYR A 487 -24.53 3.04 2.33
CA TYR A 487 -24.37 2.88 3.78
C TYR A 487 -24.41 4.20 4.58
N GLY A 488 -24.45 5.34 3.90
CA GLY A 488 -24.26 6.66 4.51
C GLY A 488 -22.79 7.06 4.62
N VAL A 489 -22.54 8.37 4.65
CA VAL A 489 -21.19 8.92 4.70
C VAL A 489 -20.58 8.75 6.07
N ALA A 490 -21.34 9.08 7.12
CA ALA A 490 -20.87 8.92 8.50
C ALA A 490 -20.39 7.48 8.77
N HIS A 491 -21.19 6.48 8.39
CA HIS A 491 -20.85 5.08 8.56
C HIS A 491 -19.60 4.68 7.76
N THR A 492 -19.55 5.03 6.48
CA THR A 492 -18.41 4.67 5.62
C THR A 492 -17.11 5.30 6.11
N SER A 493 -17.15 6.59 6.50
CA SER A 493 -16.00 7.30 7.06
C SER A 493 -15.56 6.72 8.41
N LEU A 494 -16.50 6.33 9.27
CA LEU A 494 -16.22 5.69 10.55
C LEU A 494 -15.55 4.31 10.36
N VAL A 495 -16.09 3.47 9.47
CA VAL A 495 -15.52 2.15 9.14
C VAL A 495 -14.10 2.29 8.61
N ASN A 496 -13.86 3.21 7.66
CA ASN A 496 -12.52 3.48 7.13
C ASN A 496 -11.55 3.91 8.24
N ALA A 497 -11.98 4.83 9.12
CA ALA A 497 -11.15 5.30 10.22
C ALA A 497 -10.82 4.21 11.24
N ILE A 498 -11.77 3.33 11.55
CA ILE A 498 -11.55 2.16 12.42
C ILE A 498 -10.52 1.21 11.78
N CYS A 499 -10.64 0.92 10.49
CA CYS A 499 -9.69 0.05 9.79
C CYS A 499 -8.26 0.60 9.90
N ILE A 500 -8.06 1.87 9.58
CA ILE A 500 -6.75 2.54 9.68
C ILE A 500 -6.23 2.51 11.13
N HIS A 501 -7.10 2.79 12.10
CA HIS A 501 -6.70 2.78 13.51
C HIS A 501 -6.24 1.38 13.98
N ARG A 502 -7.03 0.34 13.64
CA ARG A 502 -6.72 -1.06 13.98
C ARG A 502 -5.46 -1.54 13.29
N TYR A 503 -5.24 -1.17 12.03
CA TYR A 503 -4.05 -1.52 11.28
C TYR A 503 -2.78 -0.90 11.91
N ASN A 504 -2.77 0.43 12.11
CA ASN A 504 -1.55 1.15 12.51
C ASN A 504 -1.21 1.04 14.00
N HIS A 505 -2.22 0.96 14.87
CA HIS A 505 -2.00 1.09 16.32
C HIS A 505 -2.20 -0.20 17.09
N LEU A 506 -2.97 -1.14 16.54
CA LEU A 506 -3.28 -2.40 17.21
C LEU A 506 -2.62 -3.60 16.50
N GLY A 507 -1.97 -3.39 15.35
CA GLY A 507 -1.33 -4.46 14.59
C GLY A 507 -2.30 -5.55 14.15
N VAL A 508 -3.57 -5.19 13.93
CA VAL A 508 -4.62 -6.14 13.55
C VAL A 508 -4.31 -6.68 12.15
N PRO A 509 -4.37 -8.02 11.93
CA PRO A 509 -4.11 -8.62 10.63
C PRO A 509 -5.06 -8.10 9.53
N ALA A 510 -4.55 -7.97 8.32
CA ALA A 510 -5.29 -7.47 7.17
C ALA A 510 -6.54 -8.32 6.84
N GLU A 511 -6.51 -9.61 7.12
CA GLU A 511 -7.64 -10.54 6.94
C GLU A 511 -8.81 -10.19 7.87
N GLU A 512 -8.52 -9.81 9.12
CA GLU A 512 -9.56 -9.39 10.07
C GLU A 512 -10.16 -8.04 9.69
N LEU A 513 -9.36 -7.15 9.10
CA LEU A 513 -9.85 -5.88 8.59
C LEU A 513 -10.70 -6.08 7.34
N PHE A 514 -10.30 -6.99 6.45
CA PHE A 514 -11.09 -7.39 5.29
C PHE A 514 -12.45 -7.94 5.73
N ASP A 515 -12.47 -8.86 6.69
CA ASP A 515 -13.70 -9.41 7.26
C ASP A 515 -14.55 -8.31 7.89
N PHE A 516 -13.99 -7.43 8.70
CA PHE A 516 -14.72 -6.29 9.27
C PHE A 516 -15.28 -5.34 8.21
N TYR A 517 -14.57 -5.15 7.10
CA TYR A 517 -14.90 -4.18 6.06
C TYR A 517 -15.95 -4.68 5.05
N TYR A 518 -15.97 -5.99 4.78
CA TYR A 518 -16.83 -6.60 3.77
C TYR A 518 -17.85 -7.61 4.32
N LYS A 519 -17.54 -8.30 5.41
CA LYS A 519 -18.47 -9.25 6.04
C LYS A 519 -19.23 -8.52 7.15
N GLU A 520 -20.53 -8.41 6.98
CA GLU A 520 -21.38 -8.05 8.12
C GLU A 520 -21.24 -9.16 9.18
N PRO A 521 -21.24 -8.83 10.49
CA PRO A 521 -21.44 -9.86 11.49
C PRO A 521 -22.79 -10.52 11.18
N GLN A 522 -22.75 -11.74 10.64
CA GLN A 522 -23.91 -12.59 10.60
C GLN A 522 -24.43 -12.61 12.04
N GLN A 523 -25.72 -12.31 12.21
CA GLN A 523 -26.39 -12.48 13.48
C GLN A 523 -26.05 -13.89 13.96
N GLN A 524 -25.18 -14.01 14.97
CA GLN A 524 -25.09 -15.22 15.75
C GLN A 524 -26.47 -15.35 16.35
N GLY A 525 -27.30 -16.22 15.74
CA GLY A 525 -28.58 -16.59 16.28
C GLY A 525 -28.34 -17.02 17.71
N GLU A 526 -28.91 -16.28 18.65
CA GLU A 526 -29.17 -16.80 19.98
C GLU A 526 -30.03 -18.04 19.78
N CYS A 527 -29.38 -19.20 19.75
CA CYS A 527 -30.03 -20.48 19.98
C CYS A 527 -30.29 -20.56 21.49
N THR A 528 -31.14 -19.66 22.00
CA THR A 528 -31.78 -19.83 23.30
C THR A 528 -32.82 -20.92 23.12
N THR A 529 -32.35 -22.14 23.35
CA THR A 529 -33.18 -23.31 23.61
C THR A 529 -34.09 -22.94 24.78
N LEU A 530 -35.34 -22.58 24.47
CA LEU A 530 -36.44 -22.53 25.43
C LEU A 530 -36.60 -23.94 26.01
N LYS A 531 -36.01 -24.18 27.18
CA LYS A 531 -36.45 -25.26 28.06
C LYS A 531 -37.67 -24.75 28.82
N LYS A 532 -38.74 -25.53 28.66
CA LYS A 532 -40.05 -25.45 29.30
C LYS A 532 -39.98 -25.21 30.80
#